data_AF-A0A835IC18-F1
#
_entry.id   AF-A0A835IC18-F1
#
_cell.length_a   1.000
_cell.length_b   1.000
_cell.length_c   1.000
_cell.angle_alpha   90.00
_cell.angle_beta   90.00
_cell.angle_gamma   90.00
#
_symmetry.space_group_name_H-M   'P 1'
#
loop_
_entity.id
_entity.type
_entity.pdbx_description
1 polymer ?
#
loop_
_entity_poly.entity_id
_entity_poly.type
_entity_poly.pdbx_seq_one_letter_code
_entity_poly.pdbx_strand_id
1 'polypeptide(L)'
;MFPGDGNTCGKAFSIYRTWRCSSFIIAEGRVLHWAKAKEATGQEYAELLHEFMCAVKQSYGEKVLVQFEDFANHNAFELLAKYSMTHLVFNDDIQGTASVVLAGLVASLRIVGGTLAEHTFLFLGAGEAGTGIAELIALEITKQVLTYS
;
A
#
# COMPACT_ATOMS: atom_id res chain seq x y z
N MET A 1 -17.25 -21.92 -8.57
CA MET A 1 -18.66 -21.91 -8.11
C MET A 1 -18.61 -22.18 -6.62
N PHE A 2 -18.73 -21.14 -5.80
CA PHE A 2 -18.74 -21.28 -4.34
C PHE A 2 -20.20 -21.27 -3.84
N PRO A 3 -20.55 -22.01 -2.77
CA PRO A 3 -21.93 -22.11 -2.29
C PRO A 3 -22.36 -20.76 -1.69
N GLY A 4 -23.59 -20.35 -1.99
CA GLY A 4 -24.17 -19.08 -1.57
C GLY A 4 -24.94 -19.21 -0.27
N ASP A 5 -24.58 -18.37 0.70
CA ASP A 5 -25.27 -18.26 1.97
C ASP A 5 -25.94 -16.88 2.02
N GLY A 6 -27.27 -16.91 2.06
CA GLY A 6 -28.13 -15.73 1.95
C GLY A 6 -28.06 -14.85 3.19
N ASN A 7 -27.35 -13.72 3.08
CA ASN A 7 -27.69 -12.48 3.79
C ASN A 7 -27.10 -11.29 3.04
N THR A 8 -27.93 -10.64 2.23
CA THR A 8 -27.74 -9.32 1.54
C THR A 8 -26.46 -9.05 0.73
N CYS A 9 -25.45 -9.92 0.71
CA CYS A 9 -24.26 -9.81 -0.13
C CYS A 9 -24.33 -10.74 -1.37
N GLY A 10 -25.55 -11.07 -1.83
CA GLY A 10 -25.81 -11.94 -2.98
C GLY A 10 -25.74 -11.23 -4.34
N LYS A 11 -25.40 -9.93 -4.38
CA LYS A 11 -25.19 -9.17 -5.63
C LYS A 11 -23.71 -9.03 -6.02
N ALA A 12 -22.79 -9.53 -5.19
CA ALA A 12 -21.37 -9.23 -5.28
C ALA A 12 -20.60 -9.87 -6.46
N PHE A 13 -21.27 -10.51 -7.42
CA PHE A 13 -20.60 -11.04 -8.62
C PHE A 13 -21.33 -10.79 -9.94
N SER A 14 -22.45 -10.06 -9.94
CA SER A 14 -23.23 -9.80 -11.16
C SER A 14 -23.06 -8.40 -11.77
N ILE A 15 -22.25 -7.52 -11.18
CA ILE A 15 -22.10 -6.12 -11.64
C ILE A 15 -20.71 -5.81 -12.22
N TYR A 16 -19.72 -6.69 -12.12
CA TYR A 16 -18.38 -6.42 -12.69
C TYR A 16 -18.29 -6.75 -14.18
N ARG A 17 -19.10 -6.06 -14.99
CA ARG A 17 -18.69 -5.71 -16.34
C ARG A 17 -18.18 -4.27 -16.28
N THR A 18 -16.92 -4.10 -16.64
CA THR A 18 -16.35 -2.92 -17.30
C THR A 18 -16.05 -1.68 -16.43
N TRP A 19 -14.85 -1.59 -15.82
CA TRP A 19 -14.23 -0.39 -15.21
C TRP A 19 -12.68 -0.45 -15.23
N ARG A 20 -11.94 0.69 -15.33
CA ARG A 20 -10.45 0.75 -15.34
C ARG A 20 -9.90 1.57 -14.18
N CYS A 21 -8.84 1.07 -13.55
CA CYS A 21 -7.83 1.85 -12.85
C CYS A 21 -6.47 1.19 -13.18
N SER A 22 -5.40 1.95 -13.43
CA SER A 22 -4.07 1.37 -13.69
C SER A 22 -3.40 0.82 -12.44
N SER A 23 -4.04 0.97 -11.29
CA SER A 23 -3.57 0.50 -10.00
C SER A 23 -3.89 -0.98 -9.80
N PHE A 24 -2.90 -1.74 -9.35
CA PHE A 24 -3.08 -3.15 -9.05
C PHE A 24 -3.36 -3.33 -7.56
N ILE A 25 -4.20 -4.33 -7.27
CA ILE A 25 -4.39 -4.81 -5.91
C ILE A 25 -4.06 -6.29 -5.89
N ILE A 26 -3.12 -6.66 -5.02
CA ILE A 26 -2.71 -8.05 -4.81
C ILE A 26 -3.31 -8.52 -3.49
N ALA A 27 -4.13 -9.57 -3.56
CA ALA A 27 -4.67 -10.25 -2.38
C ALA A 27 -4.20 -11.71 -2.43
N GLU A 28 -3.50 -12.16 -1.38
CA GLU A 28 -2.90 -13.51 -1.30
C GLU A 28 -2.03 -13.91 -2.52
N GLY A 29 -1.26 -12.97 -3.07
CA GLY A 29 -0.40 -13.24 -4.24
C GLY A 29 -1.15 -13.42 -5.57
N ARG A 30 -2.46 -13.16 -5.61
CA ARG A 30 -3.23 -13.11 -6.85
C ARG A 30 -3.39 -11.67 -7.30
N VAL A 31 -2.95 -11.39 -8.53
CA VAL A 31 -3.18 -10.10 -9.19
C VAL A 31 -4.65 -10.04 -9.59
N LEU A 32 -5.40 -9.13 -8.97
CA LEU A 32 -6.77 -8.86 -9.35
C LEU A 32 -6.77 -7.76 -10.42
N HIS A 33 -7.11 -8.14 -11.66
CA HIS A 33 -7.21 -7.22 -12.80
C HIS A 33 -8.64 -6.70 -12.96
N TRP A 34 -8.79 -5.41 -13.23
CA TRP A 34 -10.07 -4.78 -13.60
C TRP A 34 -10.23 -4.73 -15.13
N ALA A 35 -11.36 -5.20 -15.67
CA ALA A 35 -11.61 -5.22 -17.12
C ALA A 35 -12.21 -3.90 -17.63
N LYS A 36 -11.58 -3.31 -18.67
CA LYS A 36 -11.93 -2.11 -19.50
C LYS A 36 -13.26 -1.36 -19.25
N ALA A 37 -13.21 -0.14 -18.68
CA ALA A 37 -14.06 1.04 -18.99
C ALA A 37 -13.46 2.38 -18.49
N LYS A 38 -14.28 3.44 -18.41
CA LYS A 38 -13.91 4.82 -17.99
C LYS A 38 -13.35 4.85 -16.56
N GLU A 39 -12.42 5.76 -16.29
CA GLU A 39 -11.87 5.95 -14.94
C GLU A 39 -12.93 6.58 -14.02
N ALA A 40 -13.28 5.88 -12.94
CA ALA A 40 -14.08 6.44 -11.87
C ALA A 40 -13.27 7.52 -11.14
N THR A 41 -13.91 8.62 -10.75
CA THR A 41 -13.25 9.73 -10.04
C THR A 41 -14.09 10.18 -8.85
N GLY A 42 -13.43 10.76 -7.84
CA GLY A 42 -14.10 11.28 -6.65
C GLY A 42 -14.86 10.19 -5.86
N GLN A 43 -16.11 10.49 -5.52
CA GLN A 43 -16.91 9.63 -4.62
C GLN A 43 -17.16 8.22 -5.18
N GLU A 44 -17.40 8.10 -6.49
CA GLU A 44 -17.64 6.81 -7.15
C GLU A 44 -16.43 5.88 -7.02
N TYR A 45 -15.22 6.44 -7.15
CA TYR A 45 -13.97 5.72 -6.95
C TYR A 45 -13.80 5.26 -5.50
N ALA A 46 -14.10 6.14 -4.54
CA ALA A 46 -13.99 5.84 -3.12
C ALA A 46 -14.98 4.74 -2.67
N GLU A 47 -16.21 4.76 -3.20
CA GLU A 47 -17.23 3.73 -2.94
C GLU A 47 -16.84 2.39 -3.55
N LEU A 48 -16.35 2.40 -4.79
CA LEU A 48 -15.86 1.20 -5.46
C LEU A 48 -14.72 0.54 -4.67
N LEU A 49 -13.74 1.33 -4.23
CA LEU A 49 -12.64 0.81 -3.42
C LEU A 49 -13.12 0.28 -2.08
N HIS A 50 -14.08 0.95 -1.44
CA HIS A 50 -14.64 0.46 -0.18
C HIS A 50 -15.37 -0.88 -0.35
N GLU A 51 -16.21 -1.01 -1.37
CA GLU A 51 -16.87 -2.26 -1.71
C GLU A 51 -15.87 -3.37 -1.97
N PHE A 52 -14.82 -3.08 -2.75
CA PHE A 52 -13.74 -4.02 -3.03
C PHE A 52 -13.06 -4.51 -1.75
N MET A 53 -12.66 -3.60 -0.85
CA MET A 53 -11.97 -3.97 0.41
C MET A 53 -12.85 -4.86 1.30
N CYS A 54 -14.14 -4.52 1.39
CA CYS A 54 -15.12 -5.34 2.12
C CYS A 54 -15.30 -6.73 1.49
N ALA A 55 -15.41 -6.80 0.16
CA ALA A 55 -15.57 -8.06 -0.56
C ALA A 55 -14.35 -8.97 -0.44
N VAL A 56 -13.14 -8.40 -0.49
CA VAL A 56 -11.88 -9.13 -0.30
C VAL A 56 -11.81 -9.72 1.11
N LYS A 57 -12.10 -8.93 2.15
CA LYS A 57 -12.17 -9.44 3.52
C LYS A 57 -13.23 -10.54 3.70
N GLN A 58 -14.40 -10.37 3.10
CA GLN A 58 -15.46 -11.36 3.20
C GLN A 58 -15.08 -12.67 2.50
N SER A 59 -14.38 -12.60 1.37
CA SER A 59 -14.04 -13.76 0.55
C SER A 59 -12.82 -14.52 1.07
N TYR A 60 -11.80 -13.81 1.56
CA TYR A 60 -10.49 -14.36 1.95
C TYR A 60 -10.23 -14.30 3.47
N GLY A 61 -11.12 -13.66 4.23
CA GLY A 61 -11.04 -13.52 5.69
C GLY A 61 -10.32 -12.25 6.15
N GLU A 62 -10.43 -11.94 7.45
CA GLU A 62 -9.87 -10.72 8.06
C GLU A 62 -8.34 -10.61 7.97
N LYS A 63 -7.64 -11.73 7.76
CA LYS A 63 -6.18 -11.79 7.70
C LYS A 63 -5.60 -11.69 6.28
N VAL A 64 -6.45 -11.42 5.29
CA VAL A 64 -5.98 -11.21 3.92
C VAL A 64 -5.08 -9.98 3.85
N LEU A 65 -3.86 -10.16 3.34
CA LEU A 65 -2.94 -9.08 3.06
C LEU A 65 -3.31 -8.46 1.70
N VAL A 66 -3.46 -7.14 1.68
CA VAL A 66 -3.79 -6.37 0.48
C VAL A 66 -2.67 -5.39 0.19
N GLN A 67 -2.00 -5.56 -0.94
CA GLN A 67 -0.96 -4.64 -1.42
C GLN A 67 -1.57 -3.65 -2.42
N PHE A 68 -1.36 -2.35 -2.18
CA PHE A 68 -1.64 -1.29 -3.15
C PHE A 68 -0.39 -1.01 -3.99
N GLU A 69 -0.57 -0.99 -5.31
CA GLU A 69 0.49 -0.77 -6.31
C GLU A 69 0.02 0.23 -7.38
N ASP A 70 0.91 1.09 -7.87
CA ASP A 70 0.66 1.98 -9.02
C ASP A 70 -0.55 2.92 -8.81
N PHE A 71 -0.70 3.45 -7.60
CA PHE A 71 -1.69 4.50 -7.32
C PHE A 71 -1.07 5.88 -7.60
N ALA A 72 -1.87 6.85 -8.00
CA ALA A 72 -1.39 8.22 -8.11
C ALA A 72 -1.11 8.79 -6.70
N ASN A 73 0.03 9.48 -6.53
CA ASN A 73 0.51 10.13 -5.29
C ASN A 73 -0.57 10.46 -4.25
N HIS A 74 -1.56 11.28 -4.60
CA HIS A 74 -2.58 11.70 -3.64
C HIS A 74 -3.46 10.53 -3.14
N ASN A 75 -3.86 9.64 -4.04
CA ASN A 75 -4.74 8.52 -3.72
C ASN A 75 -4.00 7.44 -2.90
N ALA A 76 -2.72 7.20 -3.15
CA ALA A 76 -1.97 6.19 -2.41
C ALA A 76 -1.90 6.51 -0.90
N PHE A 77 -1.53 7.75 -0.57
CA PHE A 77 -1.48 8.20 0.83
C PHE A 77 -2.87 8.18 1.49
N GLU A 78 -3.91 8.65 0.80
CA GLU A 78 -5.27 8.67 1.35
C GLU A 78 -5.79 7.25 1.63
N LEU A 79 -5.57 6.32 0.70
CA LEU A 79 -6.00 4.92 0.85
C LEU A 79 -5.23 4.19 1.95
N LEU A 80 -3.92 4.40 2.03
CA LEU A 80 -3.10 3.84 3.09
C LEU A 80 -3.55 4.37 4.46
N ALA A 81 -3.78 5.68 4.59
CA ALA A 81 -4.27 6.29 5.84
C ALA A 81 -5.67 5.77 6.22
N LYS A 82 -6.57 5.59 5.24
CA LYS A 82 -7.94 5.11 5.48
C LYS A 82 -8.00 3.65 5.93
N TYR A 83 -7.19 2.77 5.33
CA TYR A 83 -7.33 1.32 5.52
C TYR A 83 -6.29 0.70 6.45
N SER A 84 -5.14 1.34 6.71
CA SER A 84 -4.05 0.78 7.54
C SER A 84 -4.48 0.36 8.96
N MET A 85 -5.46 1.05 9.56
CA MET A 85 -5.95 0.75 10.90
C MET A 85 -7.01 -0.36 10.95
N THR A 86 -7.63 -0.67 9.81
CA THR A 86 -8.78 -1.58 9.74
C THR A 86 -8.52 -2.83 8.91
N HIS A 87 -7.56 -2.79 7.98
CA HIS A 87 -7.21 -3.87 7.07
C HIS A 87 -5.70 -4.14 7.14
N LEU A 88 -5.29 -5.37 6.87
CA LEU A 88 -3.88 -5.67 6.65
C LEU A 88 -3.49 -5.18 5.26
N VAL A 89 -3.12 -3.90 5.18
CA VAL A 89 -2.73 -3.23 3.93
C VAL A 89 -1.33 -2.67 4.01
N PHE A 90 -0.65 -2.63 2.87
CA PHE A 90 0.54 -1.82 2.67
C PHE A 90 0.58 -1.30 1.23
N ASN A 91 1.38 -0.26 0.99
CA ASN A 91 1.64 0.25 -0.35
C ASN A 91 3.12 0.04 -0.69
N ASP A 92 3.43 -0.62 -1.80
CA ASP A 92 4.81 -0.98 -2.15
C ASP A 92 5.63 0.22 -2.62
N ASP A 93 5.02 1.12 -3.40
CA ASP A 93 5.66 2.36 -3.89
C ASP A 93 6.15 3.25 -2.74
N ILE A 94 5.39 3.31 -1.65
CA ILE A 94 5.74 4.09 -0.44
C ILE A 94 6.61 3.25 0.51
N GLN A 95 6.10 2.11 0.98
CA GLN A 95 6.69 1.36 2.10
C GLN A 95 7.69 0.30 1.63
N GLY A 96 7.42 -0.36 0.51
CA GLY A 96 8.31 -1.36 -0.10
C GLY A 96 9.61 -0.72 -0.58
N THR A 97 9.51 0.34 -1.38
CA THR A 97 10.66 1.11 -1.88
C THR A 97 11.48 1.69 -0.72
N ALA A 98 10.81 2.28 0.28
CA ALA A 98 11.49 2.79 1.47
C ALA A 98 12.29 1.71 2.20
N SER A 99 11.72 0.52 2.35
CA SER A 99 12.36 -0.62 3.03
C SER A 99 13.64 -1.07 2.32
N VAL A 100 13.60 -1.23 0.99
CA VAL A 100 14.76 -1.69 0.21
C VAL A 100 15.88 -0.64 0.25
N VAL A 101 15.54 0.64 0.14
CA VAL A 101 16.54 1.73 0.21
C VAL A 101 17.18 1.77 1.59
N LEU A 102 16.40 1.72 2.67
CA LEU A 102 16.95 1.71 4.03
C LEU A 102 17.85 0.49 4.26
N ALA A 103 17.47 -0.70 3.78
CA ALA A 103 18.30 -1.89 3.87
C ALA A 103 19.66 -1.71 3.15
N GLY A 104 19.65 -1.07 1.98
CA GLY A 104 20.87 -0.70 1.25
C GLY A 104 21.76 0.26 2.04
N LEU A 105 21.18 1.28 2.69
CA LEU A 105 21.90 2.23 3.54
C LEU A 105 22.51 1.53 4.76
N VAL A 106 21.74 0.73 5.48
CA VAL A 106 22.25 -0.01 6.65
C VAL A 106 23.37 -0.98 6.26
N ALA A 107 23.28 -1.62 5.09
CA ALA A 107 24.33 -2.47 4.57
C ALA A 107 25.61 -1.68 4.23
N SER A 108 25.47 -0.50 3.63
CA SER A 108 26.62 0.33 3.23
C SER A 108 27.37 0.93 4.42
N LEU A 109 26.71 1.15 5.56
CA LEU A 109 27.36 1.60 6.81
C LEU A 109 28.49 0.67 7.27
N ARG A 110 28.45 -0.62 6.92
CA ARG A 110 29.56 -1.56 7.23
C ARG A 110 30.86 -1.23 6.49
N ILE A 111 30.75 -0.50 5.37
CA ILE A 111 31.87 -0.12 4.51
C ILE A 111 32.23 1.35 4.76
N VAL A 112 31.23 2.24 4.80
CA VAL A 112 31.43 3.68 4.98
C VAL A 112 31.79 4.02 6.44
N GLY A 113 31.33 3.20 7.39
CA GLY A 113 31.44 3.47 8.82
C GLY A 113 30.38 4.47 9.30
N GLY A 114 30.31 4.64 10.62
CA GLY A 114 29.38 5.57 11.26
C GLY A 114 27.94 5.06 11.39
N THR A 115 27.05 5.96 11.80
CA THR A 115 25.61 5.71 11.98
C THR A 115 24.78 6.44 10.93
N LEU A 116 23.51 6.07 10.76
CA LEU A 116 22.61 6.79 9.84
C LEU A 116 22.50 8.28 10.21
N ALA A 117 22.53 8.61 11.51
CA ALA A 117 22.40 9.98 12.01
C ALA A 117 23.60 10.88 11.66
N GLU A 118 24.75 10.29 11.34
CA GLU A 118 25.97 11.02 10.99
C GLU A 118 26.04 11.39 9.50
N HIS A 119 25.10 10.87 8.69
CA HIS A 119 25.07 11.08 7.25
C HIS A 119 23.99 12.10 6.86
N THR A 120 24.29 12.91 5.84
CA THR A 120 23.33 13.84 5.23
C THR A 120 22.77 13.24 3.95
N PHE A 121 21.44 13.12 3.87
CA PHE A 121 20.74 12.53 2.74
C PHE A 121 20.12 13.62 1.85
N LEU A 122 20.28 13.49 0.53
CA LEU A 122 19.64 14.34 -0.49
C LEU A 122 18.65 13.52 -1.29
N PHE A 123 17.40 13.97 -1.33
CA PHE A 123 16.33 13.34 -2.12
C PHE A 123 16.01 14.17 -3.35
N LEU A 124 16.23 13.62 -4.54
CA LEU A 124 15.86 14.25 -5.80
C LEU A 124 14.45 13.80 -6.23
N GLY A 125 13.44 14.47 -5.67
CA GLY A 125 12.02 14.19 -5.92
C GLY A 125 11.23 14.00 -4.62
N ALA A 126 10.03 14.57 -4.56
CA ALA A 126 9.15 14.58 -3.38
C ALA A 126 7.81 13.85 -3.62
N GLY A 127 7.85 12.77 -4.40
CA GLY A 127 6.71 11.86 -4.61
C GLY A 127 6.62 10.77 -3.53
N GLU A 128 5.73 9.79 -3.72
CA GLU A 128 5.52 8.64 -2.82
C GLU A 128 6.83 8.00 -2.31
N ALA A 129 7.69 7.56 -3.23
CA ALA A 129 8.96 6.92 -2.88
C ALA A 129 9.89 7.85 -2.07
N GLY A 130 10.09 9.10 -2.51
CA GLY A 130 11.00 10.03 -1.87
C GLY A 130 10.59 10.37 -0.43
N THR A 131 9.30 10.64 -0.23
CA THR A 131 8.75 10.92 1.10
C THR A 131 8.78 9.68 1.98
N GLY A 132 8.39 8.51 1.46
CA GLY A 132 8.41 7.25 2.21
C GLY A 132 9.81 6.87 2.68
N ILE A 133 10.82 7.01 1.82
CA ILE A 133 12.23 6.74 2.19
C ILE A 133 12.68 7.70 3.30
N ALA A 134 12.41 9.01 3.15
CA ALA A 134 12.83 10.01 4.12
C ALA A 134 12.20 9.77 5.51
N GLU A 135 10.91 9.44 5.54
CA GLU A 135 10.19 9.11 6.78
C GLU A 135 10.77 7.85 7.44
N LEU A 136 11.03 6.80 6.66
CA LEU A 136 11.58 5.56 7.21
C LEU A 136 13.01 5.72 7.74
N ILE A 137 13.85 6.52 7.08
CA ILE A 137 15.18 6.88 7.58
C ILE A 137 15.08 7.65 8.89
N ALA A 138 14.20 8.65 8.97
CA ALA A 138 14.00 9.43 10.20
C ALA A 138 13.51 8.57 11.37
N LEU A 139 12.58 7.64 11.10
CA LEU A 139 12.11 6.66 12.08
C LEU A 139 13.25 5.76 12.58
N GLU A 140 14.10 5.26 11.67
CA GLU A 140 15.22 4.41 12.04
C GLU A 140 16.28 5.15 12.86
N ILE A 141 16.62 6.39 12.48
CA ILE A 141 17.49 7.27 13.27
C ILE A 141 16.92 7.46 14.69
N THR A 142 15.62 7.73 14.80
CA THR A 142 14.95 7.93 16.10
C THR A 142 15.02 6.66 16.96
N LYS A 143 14.78 5.49 16.36
CA LYS A 143 14.89 4.20 17.06
C LYS A 143 16.29 3.93 17.59
N GLN A 144 17.32 4.21 16.78
CA GLN A 144 18.71 4.02 17.20
C GLN A 144 19.04 4.93 18.39
N VAL A 145 18.65 6.21 18.34
CA VAL A 145 18.85 7.14 19.47
C VAL A 145 18.20 6.62 20.75
N LEU A 146 16.93 6.19 20.68
CA LEU A 146 16.19 5.70 21.85
C LEU A 146 16.73 4.37 22.42
N THR A 147 17.38 3.55 21.59
CA THR A 147 17.92 2.25 22.01
C THR A 147 19.29 2.39 22.70
N TYR A 148 20.03 3.46 22.40
CA TYR A 148 21.35 3.74 22.98
C TYR A 148 21.33 4.84 24.08
N SER A 149 20.15 5.25 24.53
CA SER A 149 19.93 6.18 25.66
C SER A 149 19.60 5.43 26.95
#